data_AF-A0A2H1V3A4-F1
#
_entry.id   AF-A0A2H1V3A4-F1
#
_cell.length_a   1.000
_cell.length_b   1.000
_cell.length_c   1.000
_cell.angle_alpha   90.00
_cell.angle_beta   90.00
_cell.angle_gamma   90.00
#
_symmetry.space_group_name_H-M   'P 1'
#
loop_
_entity.id
_entity.type
_entity.pdbx_description
1 polymer ?
#
loop_
_entity_poly.entity_id
_entity_poly.type
_entity_poly.pdbx_seq_one_letter_code
_entity_poly.pdbx_strand_id
1 'polypeptide(L)'
;KKVIEQRCAVTVGGYSGEDGVDYWDKAKWDTELETNQVIVMTSQILCDMLTHQYIRIEDINFLIFDECHHAVVDHPMRLVMKHFENCPVDDQPRVLGLTATLLNANVKTSRVEDTLRELEITFHAKIATVDELGQVLE
;
A
#
# COMPACT_ATOMS: atom_id res chain seq x y z
N LYS A 1 5.36 12.73 1.52
CA LYS A 1 4.56 13.95 1.80
C LYS A 1 5.09 15.19 1.08
N LYS A 2 6.16 15.85 1.54
CA LYS A 2 6.64 17.16 1.01
C LYS A 2 6.76 17.24 -0.51
N VAL A 3 7.31 16.19 -1.14
CA VAL A 3 7.47 16.16 -2.60
C VAL A 3 6.12 16.15 -3.33
N ILE A 4 5.13 15.41 -2.80
CA ILE A 4 3.77 15.36 -3.36
C ILE A 4 3.13 16.75 -3.24
N GLU A 5 3.19 17.38 -2.08
CA GLU A 5 2.65 18.73 -1.85
C GLU A 5 3.28 19.78 -2.78
N GLN A 6 4.57 19.65 -3.09
CA GLN A 6 5.28 20.61 -3.95
C GLN A 6 5.02 20.39 -5.45
N ARG A 7 4.71 19.15 -5.85
CA ARG A 7 4.61 18.77 -7.27
C ARG A 7 3.17 18.61 -7.75
N CYS A 8 2.25 18.35 -6.83
CA CYS A 8 0.84 18.09 -7.12
C CYS A 8 -0.01 19.14 -6.42
N ALA A 9 -0.99 19.71 -7.13
CA ALA A 9 -1.95 20.65 -6.56
C ALA A 9 -3.08 19.91 -5.80
N VAL A 10 -2.70 19.24 -4.70
CA VAL A 10 -3.61 18.43 -3.85
C VAL A 10 -3.31 18.68 -2.37
N THR A 11 -4.31 18.47 -1.51
CA THR A 11 -4.11 18.47 -0.06
C THR A 11 -3.53 17.12 0.40
N VAL A 12 -2.50 17.16 1.25
CA VAL A 12 -1.76 15.95 1.67
C VAL A 12 -1.67 15.83 3.18
N GLY A 13 -2.28 14.78 3.71
CA GLY A 13 -2.10 14.32 5.09
C GLY A 13 -0.84 13.48 5.22
N GLY A 14 -0.15 13.57 6.35
CA GLY A 14 1.01 12.70 6.63
C GLY A 14 1.02 12.29 8.07
N TYR A 15 1.02 10.98 8.33
CA TYR A 15 0.85 10.43 9.67
C TYR A 15 1.83 9.30 9.93
N SER A 16 2.34 9.26 11.15
CA SER A 16 3.32 8.30 11.65
C SER A 16 3.00 7.96 13.11
N GLY A 17 3.74 7.00 13.69
CA GLY A 17 3.58 6.66 15.10
C GLY A 17 3.91 7.81 16.06
N GLU A 18 4.66 8.83 15.60
CA GLU A 18 5.00 10.00 16.43
C GLU A 18 3.85 11.00 16.55
N ASP A 19 2.82 10.91 15.69
CA ASP A 19 1.69 11.84 15.66
C ASP A 19 0.58 11.49 16.67
N GLY A 20 0.80 10.45 17.50
CA GLY A 20 -0.16 10.01 18.53
C GLY A 20 -1.47 9.48 17.94
N VAL A 21 -1.42 8.94 16.73
CA VAL A 21 -2.60 8.43 15.99
C VAL A 21 -3.32 7.29 16.70
N ASP A 22 -2.64 6.57 17.58
CA ASP A 22 -3.21 5.48 18.39
C ASP A 22 -4.33 5.97 19.33
N TYR A 23 -4.38 7.27 19.63
CA TYR A 23 -5.39 7.89 20.48
C TYR A 23 -6.53 8.54 19.69
N TRP A 24 -6.50 8.48 18.37
CA TRP A 24 -7.51 9.10 17.52
C TRP A 24 -8.76 8.23 17.42
N ASP A 25 -9.91 8.88 17.55
CA ASP A 25 -11.20 8.24 17.32
C ASP A 25 -11.63 8.36 15.85
N LYS A 26 -12.77 7.74 15.53
CA LYS A 26 -13.34 7.79 14.19
C LYS A 26 -13.60 9.24 13.72
N ALA A 27 -14.09 10.12 14.60
CA ALA A 27 -14.43 11.49 14.22
C ALA A 27 -13.19 12.29 13.79
N LYS A 28 -12.06 12.08 14.49
CA LYS A 28 -10.79 12.65 14.09
C LYS A 28 -10.32 12.12 12.73
N TRP A 29 -10.40 10.81 12.50
CA TRP A 29 -10.05 10.23 11.20
C TRP A 29 -10.95 10.70 10.07
N ASP A 30 -12.27 10.76 10.28
CA ASP A 30 -13.24 11.29 9.32
C ASP A 30 -12.84 12.72 8.90
N THR A 31 -12.46 13.58 9.85
CA THR A 31 -12.00 14.95 9.57
C THR A 31 -10.74 14.96 8.69
N GLU A 32 -9.76 14.10 8.99
CA GLU A 32 -8.51 14.03 8.22
C GLU A 32 -8.72 13.46 6.81
N LEU A 33 -9.63 12.49 6.66
CA LEU A 33 -10.02 11.88 5.38
C LEU A 33 -10.80 12.87 4.51
N GLU A 34 -11.68 13.68 5.09
CA GLU A 34 -12.41 14.73 4.35
C GLU A 34 -11.52 15.90 3.94
N THR A 35 -10.49 16.22 4.74
CA THR A 35 -9.61 17.37 4.49
C THR A 35 -8.54 17.07 3.43
N ASN A 36 -8.06 15.83 3.35
CA ASN A 36 -6.88 15.46 2.57
C ASN A 36 -7.23 14.55 1.39
N GLN A 37 -6.85 14.96 0.18
CA GLN A 37 -7.02 14.13 -1.03
C GLN A 37 -6.00 12.99 -1.12
N VAL A 38 -4.81 13.19 -0.54
CA VAL A 38 -3.76 12.17 -0.48
C VAL A 38 -3.34 12.00 0.97
N ILE A 39 -3.24 10.76 1.43
CA ILE A 39 -2.71 10.46 2.75
C ILE A 39 -1.46 9.61 2.62
N VAL A 40 -0.38 10.05 3.28
CA VAL A 40 0.87 9.31 3.40
C VAL A 40 0.97 8.80 4.83
N MET A 41 1.01 7.49 5.02
CA MET A 41 1.10 6.90 6.35
C MET A 41 1.93 5.61 6.34
N THR A 42 2.30 5.12 7.51
CA THR A 42 2.87 3.77 7.62
C THR A 42 1.78 2.73 7.36
N SER A 43 2.16 1.56 6.85
CA SER A 43 1.20 0.49 6.55
C SER A 43 0.44 -0.01 7.78
N GLN A 44 1.04 0.11 8.98
CA GLN A 44 0.40 -0.26 10.24
C GLN A 44 -0.82 0.63 10.52
N ILE A 45 -0.69 1.95 10.33
CA ILE A 45 -1.80 2.90 10.56
C ILE A 45 -2.99 2.54 9.67
N LEU A 46 -2.75 2.29 8.38
CA LEU A 46 -3.84 1.89 7.46
C LEU A 46 -4.48 0.56 7.89
N CYS A 47 -3.65 -0.42 8.28
CA CYS A 47 -4.13 -1.71 8.76
C CYS A 47 -5.05 -1.54 9.98
N ASP A 48 -4.66 -0.68 10.93
CA ASP A 48 -5.45 -0.41 12.14
C ASP A 48 -6.73 0.35 11.82
N MET A 49 -6.70 1.33 10.90
CA MET A 49 -7.90 2.05 10.46
C MET A 49 -8.92 1.12 9.79
N LEU A 50 -8.47 0.20 8.94
CA LEU A 50 -9.33 -0.80 8.28
C LEU A 50 -9.88 -1.81 9.30
N THR A 51 -9.05 -2.26 10.24
CA THR A 51 -9.44 -3.22 11.28
C THR A 51 -10.52 -2.64 12.20
N HIS A 52 -10.38 -1.36 12.60
CA HIS A 52 -11.35 -0.65 13.42
C HIS A 52 -12.53 -0.06 12.63
N GLN A 53 -12.57 -0.26 11.31
CA GLN A 53 -13.62 0.26 10.41
C GLN A 53 -13.76 1.79 10.45
N TYR A 54 -12.64 2.50 10.63
CA TYR A 54 -12.58 3.96 10.47
C TYR A 54 -12.61 4.37 9.00
N ILE A 55 -12.14 3.49 8.12
CA ILE A 55 -12.25 3.57 6.67
C ILE A 55 -12.50 2.16 6.14
N ARG A 56 -13.13 2.03 4.96
CA ARG A 56 -13.28 0.75 4.26
C ARG A 56 -12.41 0.74 3.00
N ILE A 57 -12.16 -0.44 2.45
CA ILE A 57 -11.34 -0.58 1.23
C ILE A 57 -12.01 0.13 0.05
N GLU A 58 -13.34 0.03 -0.08
CA GLU A 58 -14.10 0.70 -1.15
C GLU A 58 -14.12 2.23 -1.04
N ASP A 59 -13.74 2.80 0.12
CA ASP A 59 -13.63 4.26 0.29
C ASP A 59 -12.30 4.80 -0.29
N ILE A 60 -11.36 3.92 -0.66
CA ILE A 60 -10.05 4.28 -1.25
C ILE A 60 -10.12 4.10 -2.76
N ASN A 61 -9.67 5.09 -3.54
CA ASN A 61 -9.63 4.96 -5.01
C ASN A 61 -8.32 4.38 -5.54
N PHE A 62 -7.19 4.67 -4.87
CA PHE A 62 -5.86 4.25 -5.31
C PHE A 62 -4.93 4.05 -4.11
N LEU A 63 -4.29 2.90 -4.04
CA LEU A 63 -3.41 2.51 -2.95
C LEU A 63 -1.99 2.24 -3.48
N ILE A 64 -1.01 2.93 -2.92
CA ILE A 64 0.40 2.80 -3.28
C ILE A 64 1.17 2.23 -2.09
N PHE A 65 1.89 1.14 -2.31
CA PHE A 65 2.79 0.54 -1.34
C PHE A 65 4.23 0.82 -1.72
N ASP A 66 4.96 1.50 -0.85
CA ASP A 66 6.41 1.67 -0.98
C ASP A 66 7.14 0.48 -0.35
N GLU A 67 8.29 0.11 -0.91
CA GLU A 67 9.05 -1.10 -0.57
C GLU A 67 8.17 -2.37 -0.50
N CYS A 68 7.30 -2.55 -1.49
CA CYS A 68 6.24 -3.57 -1.50
C CYS A 68 6.77 -5.00 -1.35
N HIS A 69 8.04 -5.25 -1.67
CA HIS A 69 8.71 -6.52 -1.49
C HIS A 69 8.67 -7.03 -0.04
N HIS A 70 8.53 -6.15 0.96
CA HIS A 70 8.39 -6.53 2.37
C HIS A 70 7.04 -7.16 2.75
N ALA A 71 6.05 -7.21 1.85
CA ALA A 71 4.70 -7.73 2.12
C ALA A 71 4.62 -9.26 2.20
N VAL A 72 5.46 -9.87 3.03
CA VAL A 72 5.50 -11.31 3.28
C VAL A 72 4.90 -11.66 4.64
N VAL A 73 4.40 -12.89 4.79
CA VAL A 73 3.88 -13.43 6.05
C VAL A 73 2.76 -12.56 6.64
N ASP A 74 3.00 -11.89 7.76
CA ASP A 74 2.02 -11.06 8.48
C ASP A 74 2.43 -9.58 8.49
N HIS A 75 3.22 -9.15 7.49
CA HIS A 75 3.53 -7.73 7.33
C HIS A 75 2.25 -6.90 7.14
N PRO A 76 2.12 -5.69 7.72
CA PRO A 76 0.87 -4.93 7.67
C PRO A 76 0.38 -4.64 6.25
N MET A 77 1.27 -4.44 5.27
CA MET A 77 0.88 -4.32 3.85
C MET A 77 0.08 -5.52 3.35
N ARG A 78 0.47 -6.74 3.73
CA ARG A 78 -0.26 -7.96 3.36
C ARG A 78 -1.59 -8.07 4.10
N LEU A 79 -1.65 -7.62 5.35
CA LEU A 79 -2.90 -7.56 6.12
C LEU A 79 -3.89 -6.57 5.49
N VAL A 80 -3.43 -5.41 5.03
CA VAL A 80 -4.25 -4.46 4.24
C VAL A 80 -4.84 -5.17 3.00
N MET A 81 -4.02 -5.92 2.26
CA MET A 81 -4.51 -6.66 1.08
C MET A 81 -5.54 -7.74 1.42
N LYS A 82 -5.50 -8.37 2.61
CA LYS A 82 -6.55 -9.32 3.04
C LYS A 82 -7.93 -8.67 3.15
N HIS A 83 -8.03 -7.36 3.40
CA HIS A 83 -9.32 -6.67 3.41
C HIS A 83 -9.98 -6.60 2.02
N PHE A 84 -9.21 -6.75 0.93
CA PHE A 84 -9.77 -6.80 -0.43
C PHE A 84 -10.59 -8.07 -0.66
N GLU A 85 -10.30 -9.17 0.03
CA GLU A 85 -11.05 -10.43 -0.11
C GLU A 85 -12.54 -10.27 0.28
N ASN A 86 -12.85 -9.29 1.14
CA ASN A 86 -14.21 -8.98 1.56
C ASN A 86 -14.87 -7.83 0.77
N CYS A 87 -14.16 -7.25 -0.23
CA CYS A 87 -14.63 -6.15 -1.05
C CYS A 87 -14.93 -6.63 -2.48
N PRO A 88 -16.11 -6.31 -3.05
CA PRO A 88 -16.42 -6.64 -4.44
C PRO A 88 -15.36 -6.12 -5.41
N VAL A 89 -14.97 -6.93 -6.40
CA VAL A 89 -13.87 -6.59 -7.34
C VAL A 89 -14.08 -5.24 -8.03
N ASP A 90 -15.33 -4.89 -8.37
CA ASP A 90 -15.67 -3.63 -9.04
C ASP A 90 -15.51 -2.39 -8.13
N ASP A 91 -15.50 -2.59 -6.81
CA ASP A 91 -15.34 -1.54 -5.80
C ASP A 91 -13.92 -1.50 -5.21
N GLN A 92 -13.02 -2.40 -5.62
CA GLN A 92 -11.65 -2.45 -5.12
C GLN A 92 -10.81 -1.28 -5.66
N PRO A 93 -9.96 -0.65 -4.83
CA PRO A 93 -9.01 0.35 -5.29
C PRO A 93 -8.01 -0.27 -6.27
N ARG A 94 -7.49 0.57 -7.16
CA ARG A 94 -6.28 0.22 -7.92
C ARG A 94 -5.10 0.13 -6.95
N VAL A 95 -4.21 -0.82 -7.18
CA VAL A 95 -3.01 -1.05 -6.35
C VAL A 95 -1.75 -0.85 -7.17
N LEU A 96 -0.77 -0.14 -6.62
CA LEU A 96 0.57 0.00 -7.17
C LEU A 96 1.61 -0.32 -6.09
N GLY A 97 2.45 -1.32 -6.35
CA GLY A 97 3.61 -1.61 -5.51
C GLY A 97 4.88 -1.03 -6.13
N LEU A 98 5.64 -0.28 -5.34
CA LEU A 98 6.95 0.25 -5.70
C LEU A 98 8.02 -0.46 -4.88
N THR A 99 9.11 -0.85 -5.53
CA THR A 99 10.25 -1.46 -4.85
C THR A 99 11.50 -1.38 -5.72
N ALA A 100 12.66 -1.22 -5.09
CA ALA A 100 13.96 -1.30 -5.77
C ALA A 100 14.45 -2.74 -5.97
N THR A 101 13.93 -3.69 -5.19
CA THR A 101 14.26 -5.12 -5.26
C THR A 101 13.00 -5.96 -5.16
N LEU A 102 12.97 -7.10 -5.86
CA LEU A 102 11.84 -8.03 -5.78
C LEU A 102 12.02 -9.11 -4.70
N LEU A 103 13.22 -9.20 -4.10
CA LEU A 103 13.58 -10.27 -3.18
C LEU A 103 14.08 -9.70 -1.85
N ASN A 104 13.56 -10.23 -0.74
CA ASN A 104 13.94 -9.84 0.63
C ASN A 104 15.25 -10.49 1.13
N ALA A 105 15.71 -11.57 0.50
CA ALA A 105 16.81 -12.39 1.02
C ALA A 105 17.53 -13.17 -0.09
N ASN A 106 18.58 -13.93 0.28
CA ASN A 106 19.22 -14.93 -0.57
C ASN A 106 18.25 -16.08 -0.88
N VAL A 107 17.37 -15.86 -1.84
CA VAL A 107 16.44 -16.86 -2.36
C VAL A 107 17.21 -17.80 -3.28
N LYS A 108 17.05 -19.12 -3.10
CA LYS A 108 17.58 -20.10 -4.05
C LYS A 108 17.00 -19.83 -5.43
N THR A 109 17.80 -19.94 -6.49
CA THR A 109 17.35 -19.68 -7.88
C THR A 109 16.05 -20.42 -8.22
N SER A 110 15.89 -21.65 -7.72
CA SER A 110 14.69 -22.48 -7.93
C SER A 110 13.41 -21.94 -7.28
N ARG A 111 13.48 -20.95 -6.39
CA ARG A 111 12.34 -20.36 -5.67
C ARG A 111 12.05 -18.92 -6.09
N VAL A 112 12.84 -18.35 -7.00
CA VAL A 112 12.67 -16.97 -7.43
C VAL A 112 11.31 -16.77 -8.08
N GLU A 113 10.97 -17.60 -9.08
CA GLU A 113 9.67 -17.54 -9.77
C GLU A 113 8.49 -17.66 -8.81
N ASP A 114 8.52 -18.60 -7.86
CA ASP A 114 7.48 -18.75 -6.83
C ASP A 114 7.35 -17.48 -5.97
N THR A 115 8.47 -16.90 -5.56
CA THR A 115 8.50 -15.68 -4.73
C THR A 115 7.90 -14.49 -5.48
N LEU A 116 8.25 -14.32 -6.76
CA LEU A 116 7.69 -13.28 -7.61
C LEU A 116 6.18 -13.48 -7.81
N ARG A 117 5.75 -14.73 -8.03
CA ARG A 117 4.33 -15.08 -8.17
C ARG A 117 3.54 -14.81 -6.89
N GLU A 118 4.11 -15.11 -5.72
CA GLU A 118 3.50 -14.79 -4.43
C GLU A 118 3.30 -13.29 -4.26
N LEU A 119 4.24 -12.46 -4.72
CA LEU A 119 4.12 -11.00 -4.68
C LEU A 119 3.01 -10.49 -5.61
N GLU A 120 2.94 -11.00 -6.84
CA GLU A 120 1.85 -10.68 -7.80
C GLU A 120 0.46 -11.02 -7.22
N ILE A 121 0.33 -12.22 -6.64
CA ILE A 121 -0.91 -12.66 -5.98
C ILE A 121 -1.23 -11.75 -4.80
N THR A 122 -0.23 -11.38 -3.99
CA THR A 122 -0.46 -10.57 -2.78
C THR A 122 -1.01 -9.18 -3.10
N PHE A 123 -0.55 -8.55 -4.17
CA PHE A 123 -0.97 -7.18 -4.54
C PHE A 123 -2.04 -7.12 -5.63
N HIS A 124 -2.57 -8.27 -6.07
CA HIS A 124 -3.49 -8.36 -7.22
C HIS A 124 -2.93 -7.61 -8.46
N ALA A 125 -1.61 -7.74 -8.68
CA ALA A 125 -0.88 -6.92 -9.64
C ALA A 125 0.11 -7.76 -10.46
N LYS A 126 0.64 -7.14 -11.52
CA LYS A 126 1.72 -7.70 -12.33
C LYS A 126 3.03 -6.99 -12.04
N ILE A 127 4.11 -7.77 -11.97
CA ILE A 127 5.45 -7.22 -11.82
C ILE A 127 5.89 -6.70 -13.18
N ALA A 128 6.25 -5.42 -13.24
CA ALA A 128 6.89 -4.81 -14.38
C ALA A 128 8.31 -4.41 -13.98
N THR A 129 9.30 -4.86 -14.74
CA THR A 129 10.72 -4.48 -14.56
C THR A 129 11.25 -3.79 -15.79
N VAL A 130 12.33 -3.01 -15.66
CA VAL A 130 12.99 -2.40 -16.81
C VAL A 130 14.29 -3.13 -17.09
N ASP A 131 14.56 -3.42 -18.36
CA ASP A 131 15.87 -3.88 -18.79
C ASP A 131 16.89 -2.72 -18.79
N GLU A 132 18.16 -3.02 -19.06
CA GLU A 132 19.23 -2.01 -19.12
C GLU A 132 19.00 -0.93 -20.20
N LEU A 133 18.11 -1.19 -21.16
CA LEU A 133 17.75 -0.29 -22.26
C LEU A 133 16.47 0.50 -21.97
N GLY A 134 15.87 0.32 -20.79
CA GLY A 134 14.65 1.00 -20.37
C GLY A 134 13.37 0.43 -20.97
N GLN A 135 13.41 -0.77 -21.55
CA GLN A 135 12.22 -1.47 -22.03
C GLN A 135 11.53 -2.18 -20.86
N VAL A 136 10.20 -2.08 -20.81
CA VAL A 136 9.40 -2.76 -19.79
C VAL A 136 9.31 -4.24 -20.14
N LEU A 137 9.73 -5.08 -19.18
CA LEU A 137 9.54 -6.52 -19.15
C LEU A 137 8.30 -6.79 -18.27
N GLU A 138 7.27 -7.38 -18.87
CA GLU A 138 6.02 -7.84 -18.24
C GLU A 138 5.93 -9.38 -18.22
#